data_AF-A0A0A9X9Q3-F1
#
_entry.id   AF-A0A0A9X9Q3-F1
#
_cell.length_a   1.000
_cell.length_b   1.000
_cell.length_c   1.000
_cell.angle_alpha   90.00
_cell.angle_beta   90.00
_cell.angle_gamma   90.00
#
_symmetry.space_group_name_H-M   'P 1'
#
loop_
_entity.id
_entity.type
_entity.pdbx_description
1 polymer ?
#
loop_
_entity_poly.entity_id
_entity_poly.type
_entity_poly.pdbx_seq_one_letter_code
_entity_poly.pdbx_strand_id
1 'polypeptide(L)'
;MDPLKFLSFALFLLFCTYSMTRANPTIDNHLTKEEKRYIFDQINQGQRYWPGPASSHPMAVRIYDGTREVIKDVDKEITIFIFDFQSATRGMCRGKLKFLNNKVGKDRGRESYKVLRCDY
;
A
#
# COMPACT_ATOMS: atom_id res chain seq x y z
N MET A 1 -35.80 22.56 30.43
CA MET A 1 -34.94 21.92 29.42
C MET A 1 -35.65 20.65 28.96
N ASP A 2 -36.09 20.59 27.70
CA ASP A 2 -36.97 19.51 27.23
C ASP A 2 -36.19 18.22 26.93
N PRO A 3 -36.48 17.09 27.60
CA PRO A 3 -35.74 15.84 27.42
C PRO A 3 -35.88 15.26 25.99
N LEU A 4 -36.93 15.65 25.26
CA LEU A 4 -37.15 15.25 23.87
C LEU A 4 -36.06 15.79 22.91
N LYS A 5 -35.54 17.00 23.19
CA LYS A 5 -34.51 17.64 22.36
C LYS A 5 -33.14 16.99 22.57
N PHE A 6 -32.87 16.49 23.78
CA PHE A 6 -31.65 15.73 24.08
C PHE A 6 -31.64 14.37 23.38
N LEU A 7 -32.78 13.69 23.29
CA LEU A 7 -32.88 12.40 22.61
C LEU A 7 -32.63 12.53 21.10
N SER A 8 -33.19 13.57 20.47
CA SER A 8 -32.99 13.87 19.04
C SER A 8 -31.52 14.22 18.72
N PHE A 9 -30.86 14.99 19.60
CA PHE A 9 -29.45 15.33 19.43
C PHE A 9 -28.52 14.12 19.62
N ALA A 10 -28.83 13.24 20.57
CA ALA A 10 -28.07 12.00 20.79
C ALA A 10 -28.20 11.03 19.61
N LEU A 11 -29.40 10.91 19.01
CA LEU A 11 -29.63 10.13 17.79
C LEU A 11 -28.88 10.71 16.58
N PHE A 12 -28.85 12.04 16.44
CA PHE A 12 -28.10 12.71 15.37
C PHE A 12 -26.59 12.48 15.51
N LEU A 13 -26.04 12.54 16.72
CA LEU A 13 -24.63 12.22 16.99
C LEU A 13 -24.29 10.75 16.72
N LEU A 14 -25.18 9.81 17.09
CA LEU A 14 -25.03 8.39 16.77
C LEU A 14 -24.95 8.15 15.26
N PHE A 15 -25.83 8.78 14.47
CA PHE A 15 -25.79 8.71 13.00
C PHE A 15 -24.53 9.36 12.41
N CYS A 16 -24.05 10.48 12.97
CA CYS A 16 -22.81 11.12 12.52
C CYS A 16 -21.56 10.25 12.78
N THR A 17 -21.53 9.48 13.88
CA THR A 17 -20.39 8.58 14.17
C THR A 17 -20.41 7.28 13.38
N TYR A 18 -21.58 6.82 12.93
CA TYR A 18 -21.73 5.58 12.15
C TYR A 18 -21.19 5.68 10.72
N SER A 19 -21.05 6.90 10.19
CA SER A 19 -20.53 7.16 8.84
C SER A 19 -19.00 7.10 8.73
N MET A 20 -18.29 6.86 9.83
CA MET A 20 -16.85 6.53 9.78
C MET A 20 -16.69 5.01 9.66
N THR A 21 -17.22 4.43 8.58
CA THR A 21 -16.88 3.06 8.19
C THR A 21 -15.40 3.03 7.82
N ARG A 22 -14.57 2.65 8.79
CA ARG A 22 -13.15 2.41 8.61
C ARG A 22 -13.00 1.45 7.43
N ALA A 23 -12.29 1.88 6.39
CA ALA A 23 -11.96 1.06 5.24
C ALA A 23 -11.27 -0.23 5.72
N ASN A 24 -11.97 -1.37 5.67
CA ASN A 24 -11.36 -2.64 6.02
C ASN A 24 -10.37 -3.03 4.91
N PRO A 25 -9.09 -3.28 5.25
CA PRO A 25 -8.12 -3.72 4.25
C PRO A 25 -8.50 -5.11 3.73
N THR A 26 -8.43 -5.30 2.42
CA THR A 26 -8.41 -6.63 1.81
C THR A 26 -6.97 -7.12 1.78
N ILE A 27 -6.69 -8.28 2.38
CA ILE A 27 -5.34 -8.85 2.45
C ILE A 27 -5.32 -10.18 1.71
N ASP A 28 -4.51 -10.25 0.66
CA ASP A 28 -4.17 -11.48 -0.04
C ASP A 28 -2.78 -11.94 0.43
N ASN A 29 -2.69 -13.19 0.89
CA ASN A 29 -1.45 -13.74 1.46
C ASN A 29 -0.45 -14.25 0.42
N HIS A 30 -0.84 -14.26 -0.85
CA HIS A 30 -0.01 -14.72 -1.96
C HIS A 30 -0.14 -13.75 -3.12
N LEU A 31 0.97 -13.51 -3.82
CA LEU A 31 0.98 -12.66 -5.00
C LEU A 31 0.63 -13.48 -6.24
N THR A 32 -0.17 -12.89 -7.12
CA THR A 32 -0.41 -13.44 -8.45
C THR A 32 0.86 -13.38 -9.31
N LYS A 33 0.87 -14.12 -10.43
CA LYS A 33 2.00 -14.09 -11.37
C LYS A 33 2.17 -12.69 -11.97
N GLU A 34 1.06 -12.03 -12.25
CA GLU A 34 0.98 -10.69 -12.81
C GLU A 34 1.53 -9.65 -11.82
N GLU A 35 1.20 -9.78 -10.53
CA GLU A 35 1.72 -8.92 -9.47
C GLU A 35 3.21 -9.08 -9.27
N LYS A 36 3.72 -10.32 -9.27
CA LYS A 36 5.16 -10.58 -9.21
C LYS A 36 5.90 -9.91 -10.37
N ARG A 37 5.33 -9.99 -11.58
CA ARG A 37 5.88 -9.32 -12.76
C ARG A 37 5.84 -7.80 -12.64
N TYR A 38 4.71 -7.24 -12.23
CA TYR A 38 4.58 -5.80 -12.00
C TYR A 38 5.60 -5.29 -10.98
N ILE A 39 5.73 -5.97 -9.83
CA ILE A 39 6.71 -5.61 -8.79
C ILE A 39 8.14 -5.67 -9.34
N PHE A 40 8.49 -6.72 -10.09
CA PHE A 40 9.80 -6.85 -10.71
C PHE A 40 10.13 -5.68 -11.64
N ASP A 41 9.20 -5.33 -12.53
CA ASP A 41 9.36 -4.24 -13.48
C ASP A 41 9.50 -2.90 -12.74
N GLN A 42 8.68 -2.67 -11.72
CA GLN A 42 8.75 -1.46 -10.89
C GLN A 42 10.10 -1.33 -10.18
N ILE A 43 10.62 -2.40 -9.56
CA ILE A 43 11.92 -2.34 -8.87
C ILE A 43 13.05 -2.02 -9.83
N ASN A 44 13.05 -2.63 -11.01
CA ASN A 44 14.19 -2.52 -11.92
C ASN A 44 14.13 -1.27 -12.80
N GLN A 45 12.94 -0.72 -13.07
CA GLN A 45 12.75 0.50 -13.87
C GLN A 45 12.56 1.77 -13.02
N GLY A 46 11.99 1.62 -11.81
CA GLY A 46 11.60 2.71 -10.92
C GLY A 46 12.73 3.33 -10.10
N GLN A 47 13.91 2.70 -10.05
CA GLN A 47 15.02 3.14 -9.17
C GLN A 47 15.42 4.60 -9.36
N ARG A 48 15.38 5.09 -10.61
CA ARG A 48 15.74 6.47 -10.95
C ARG A 48 14.81 7.53 -10.33
N TYR A 49 13.61 7.12 -9.90
CA TYR A 49 12.60 8.01 -9.32
C TYR A 49 12.53 7.92 -7.80
N TRP A 50 13.23 6.96 -7.19
CA TRP A 50 13.18 6.77 -5.76
C TRP A 50 14.37 7.44 -5.06
N PRO A 51 14.14 8.20 -3.98
CA PRO A 51 15.21 8.90 -3.29
C PRO A 51 16.19 7.89 -2.66
N GLY A 52 17.48 8.22 -2.70
CA GLY A 52 18.56 7.42 -2.11
C GLY A 52 19.60 6.95 -3.13
N PRO A 53 20.76 6.46 -2.68
CA PRO A 53 21.78 5.92 -3.56
C PRO A 53 21.30 4.63 -4.25
N ALA A 54 21.87 4.28 -5.41
CA ALA A 54 21.53 3.02 -6.10
C ALA A 54 21.71 1.78 -5.19
N SER A 55 22.67 1.83 -4.27
CA SER A 55 22.90 0.77 -3.28
C SER A 55 21.74 0.58 -2.30
N SER A 56 20.88 1.57 -2.05
CA SER A 56 19.70 1.43 -1.19
C SER A 56 18.52 0.75 -1.90
N HIS A 57 18.60 0.60 -3.22
CA HIS A 57 17.56 0.00 -4.06
C HIS A 57 18.16 -1.17 -4.86
N PRO A 58 18.50 -2.30 -4.21
CA PRO A 58 19.00 -3.47 -4.92
C PRO A 58 18.06 -3.90 -6.05
N MET A 59 18.62 -4.17 -7.22
CA MET A 59 17.88 -4.76 -8.34
C MET A 59 17.35 -6.14 -7.95
N ALA A 60 16.15 -6.44 -8.41
CA ALA A 60 15.53 -7.74 -8.23
C ALA A 60 15.92 -8.67 -9.37
N VAL A 61 16.40 -9.87 -9.04
CA VAL A 61 16.61 -10.99 -9.97
C VAL A 61 15.35 -11.84 -10.05
N ARG A 62 14.66 -12.03 -8.92
CA ARG A 62 13.44 -12.82 -8.83
C ARG A 62 12.56 -12.35 -7.68
N ILE A 63 11.25 -12.24 -7.89
CA ILE A 63 10.25 -12.10 -6.83
C ILE A 63 9.74 -13.49 -6.45
N TYR A 64 9.78 -13.85 -5.17
CA TYR A 64 9.34 -15.17 -4.70
C TYR A 64 7.85 -15.17 -4.40
N ASP A 65 7.46 -14.51 -3.32
CA ASP A 65 6.08 -14.37 -2.91
C ASP A 65 5.94 -13.18 -1.96
N GLY A 66 4.71 -12.92 -1.55
CA GLY A 66 4.41 -11.81 -0.67
C GLY A 66 2.93 -11.69 -0.39
N THR A 67 2.60 -10.56 0.20
CA THR A 67 1.23 -10.17 0.53
C THR A 67 0.85 -8.94 -0.27
N ARG A 68 -0.43 -8.86 -0.63
CA ARG A 68 -1.05 -7.66 -1.17
C ARG A 68 -2.11 -7.19 -0.18
N GLU A 69 -2.00 -5.94 0.23
CA GLU A 69 -3.01 -5.27 1.04
C GLU A 69 -3.63 -4.13 0.22
N VAL A 70 -4.96 -4.10 0.12
CA VAL A 70 -5.71 -3.06 -0.58
C VAL A 70 -6.60 -2.34 0.42
N ILE A 71 -6.38 -1.04 0.59
CA ILE A 71 -7.18 -0.15 1.44
C ILE A 71 -7.98 0.76 0.52
N LYS A 72 -9.30 0.59 0.50
CA LYS A 72 -10.21 1.36 -0.35
C LYS A 72 -10.93 2.42 0.48
N ASP A 73 -10.71 3.68 0.12
CA ASP A 73 -11.44 4.83 0.63
C ASP A 73 -12.35 5.38 -0.49
N VAL A 74 -13.20 6.35 -0.15
CA VAL A 74 -14.12 7.00 -1.10
C VAL A 74 -13.33 7.64 -2.24
N ASP A 75 -12.25 8.37 -1.90
CA ASP A 75 -11.52 9.20 -2.86
C ASP A 75 -10.17 8.60 -3.29
N LYS A 76 -9.74 7.49 -2.69
CA LYS A 76 -8.43 6.90 -2.95
C LYS A 76 -8.43 5.39 -2.74
N GLU A 77 -7.52 4.71 -3.41
CA GLU A 77 -7.19 3.31 -3.20
C GLU A 77 -5.69 3.19 -2.96
N ILE A 78 -5.31 2.54 -1.86
CA ILE A 78 -3.91 2.28 -1.52
C ILE A 78 -3.67 0.79 -1.66
N THR A 79 -2.74 0.42 -2.54
CA THR A 79 -2.26 -0.95 -2.67
C THR A 79 -0.86 -1.04 -2.10
N ILE A 80 -0.63 -1.98 -1.19
CA ILE A 80 0.64 -2.23 -0.54
C ILE A 80 1.05 -3.67 -0.83
N PHE A 81 2.22 -3.84 -1.44
CA PHE A 81 2.86 -5.13 -1.61
C PHE A 81 3.99 -5.25 -0.60
N ILE A 82 4.03 -6.36 0.15
CA ILE A 82 5.19 -6.76 0.95
C ILE A 82 5.67 -8.10 0.42
N PHE A 83 6.89 -8.18 -0.08
CA PHE A 83 7.37 -9.33 -0.84
C PHE A 83 8.82 -9.67 -0.55
N ASP A 84 9.16 -10.93 -0.74
CA ASP A 84 10.54 -11.42 -0.66
C ASP A 84 11.11 -11.57 -2.08
N PHE A 85 12.35 -11.14 -2.28
CA PHE A 85 13.02 -11.15 -3.58
C PHE A 85 14.51 -11.48 -3.47
N GLN A 86 15.04 -12.13 -4.49
CA GLN A 86 16.49 -12.29 -4.66
C GLN A 86 17.06 -10.99 -5.23
N SER A 87 17.98 -10.38 -4.51
CA SER A 87 18.79 -9.27 -4.99
C SER A 87 19.98 -9.77 -5.81
N ALA A 88 20.36 -8.98 -6.82
CA ALA A 88 21.61 -9.16 -7.55
C ALA A 88 22.86 -8.89 -6.68
N THR A 89 22.73 -8.06 -5.64
CA THR A 89 23.88 -7.52 -4.88
C THR A 89 23.82 -7.78 -3.38
N ARG A 90 22.67 -8.21 -2.84
CA ARG A 90 22.41 -8.24 -1.38
C ARG A 90 21.72 -9.53 -0.90
N GLY A 91 21.85 -10.63 -1.65
CA GLY A 91 21.24 -11.89 -1.26
C GLY A 91 19.70 -11.83 -1.23
N MET A 92 19.09 -12.48 -0.25
CA MET A 92 17.64 -12.48 -0.06
C MET A 92 17.18 -11.19 0.62
N CYS A 93 16.19 -10.51 0.06
CA CYS A 93 15.68 -9.25 0.58
C CYS A 93 14.16 -9.27 0.73
N ARG A 94 13.64 -8.44 1.65
CA ARG A 94 12.22 -8.15 1.80
C ARG A 94 11.94 -6.71 1.41
N GLY A 95 11.06 -6.50 0.45
CA GLY A 95 10.66 -5.20 -0.08
C GLY A 95 9.23 -4.80 0.31
N LYS A 96 8.97 -3.49 0.21
CA LYS A 96 7.64 -2.90 0.30
C LYS A 96 7.44 -1.95 -0.88
N LEU A 97 6.42 -2.21 -1.70
CA LEU A 97 5.98 -1.33 -2.78
C LEU A 97 4.59 -0.83 -2.44
N LYS A 98 4.39 0.50 -2.42
CA LYS A 98 3.10 1.14 -2.15
C LYS A 98 2.68 1.96 -3.36
N PHE A 99 1.48 1.70 -3.83
CA PHE A 99 0.78 2.42 -4.88
C PHE A 99 -0.42 3.16 -4.27
N LEU A 100 -0.50 4.47 -4.46
CA LEU A 100 -1.66 5.29 -4.10
C LEU A 100 -2.35 5.71 -5.39
N ASN A 101 -3.60 5.33 -5.56
CA ASN A 101 -4.46 5.75 -6.66
C ASN A 101 -5.51 6.73 -6.13
N ASN A 102 -5.42 8.01 -6.49
CA ASN A 102 -6.47 8.97 -6.16
C ASN A 102 -7.57 8.87 -7.23
N LYS A 103 -8.80 8.61 -6.80
CA LYS A 103 -9.98 8.58 -7.67
C LYS A 103 -10.50 9.99 -7.97
N VAL A 104 -10.14 10.96 -7.14
CA VAL A 104 -10.61 12.35 -7.22
C VAL A 104 -9.40 13.30 -7.26
N GLY A 105 -9.38 14.21 -8.23
CA GLY A 105 -8.37 15.27 -8.38
C GLY A 105 -7.36 15.07 -9.53
N LYS A 106 -6.55 16.11 -9.79
CA LYS A 106 -5.51 16.13 -10.84
C LYS A 106 -4.23 15.36 -10.45
N ASP A 107 -4.07 15.01 -9.18
CA ASP A 107 -2.93 14.25 -8.68
C ASP A 107 -3.06 12.78 -9.07
N ARG A 108 -2.43 12.46 -10.21
CA ARG A 108 -2.23 11.09 -10.70
C ARG A 108 -1.43 10.30 -9.66
N GLY A 109 -1.71 8.99 -9.58
CA GLY A 109 -1.26 8.13 -8.49
C GLY A 109 0.23 8.20 -8.16
N ARG A 110 0.57 7.88 -6.90
CA ARG A 110 1.93 7.96 -6.35
C ARG A 110 2.47 6.58 -6.00
N GLU A 111 3.68 6.30 -6.47
CA GLU A 111 4.42 5.07 -6.17
C GLU A 111 5.56 5.35 -5.17
N SER A 112 5.80 4.40 -4.27
CA SER A 112 6.95 4.42 -3.38
C SER A 112 7.45 3.02 -3.09
N TYR A 113 8.77 2.85 -3.09
CA TYR A 113 9.44 1.59 -2.81
C TYR A 113 10.44 1.74 -1.66
N LYS A 114 10.56 0.69 -0.85
CA LYS A 114 11.54 0.60 0.22
C LYS A 114 11.96 -0.85 0.45
N VAL A 115 13.26 -1.09 0.64
CA VAL A 115 13.78 -2.34 1.20
C VAL A 115 13.62 -2.33 2.72
N LEU A 116 13.00 -3.38 3.27
CA LEU A 116 12.78 -3.57 4.69
C LEU A 116 13.97 -4.24 5.37
N ARG A 117 14.51 -5.30 4.76
CA ARG A 117 15.70 -6.04 5.22
C ARG A 117 16.34 -6.82 4.07
N CYS A 118 17.61 -7.17 4.21
CA CYS A 118 18.30 -8.16 3.39
C CYS A 118 19.17 -9.05 4.28
N ASP A 119 19.33 -10.31 3.90
CA ASP A 119 20.21 -11.28 4.52
C ASP A 119 21.63 -11.03 3.95
N TYR A 120 22.51 -10.44 4.78
CA TYR A 120 23.91 -10.15 4.43
C TYR A 120 24.86 -11.20 5.00
#